data_AF-A0A3P6GXS3-F1
#
_entry.id   AF-A0A3P6GXS3-F1
#
_cell.length_a   1.000
_cell.length_b   1.000
_cell.length_c   1.000
_cell.angle_alpha   90.00
_cell.angle_beta   90.00
_cell.angle_gamma   90.00
#
_symmetry.space_group_name_H-M   'P 1'
#
loop_
_entity.id
_entity.type
_entity.pdbx_description
1 polymer ?
#
loop_
_entity_poly.entity_id
_entity_poly.type
_entity_poly.pdbx_seq_one_letter_code
_entity_poly.pdbx_strand_id
1 'polypeptide(L)' 'MGRLFLLLQGLWTKADNGVWSFEEIPDYQRESLIINRTDSFEGLIERIRITLNLGIFDAGGFDLSTT' A
#
# COMPACT_ATOMS: atom_id res chain seq x y z
N MET A 1 -0.85 22.37 2.49
CA MET A 1 -1.96 21.72 3.21
C MET A 1 -2.10 20.31 2.67
N GLY A 2 -1.74 19.30 3.48
CA GLY A 2 -1.85 17.89 3.11
C GLY A 2 -3.26 17.34 3.35
N ARG A 3 -3.51 16.12 2.87
CA ARG A 3 -4.74 15.35 3.14
C ARG A 3 -4.39 14.15 4.02
N LEU A 4 -5.22 13.88 5.01
CA LEU A 4 -5.09 12.70 5.86
C LEU A 4 -5.65 11.47 5.14
N PHE A 5 -4.88 10.39 5.12
CA PHE A 5 -5.27 9.09 4.59
C PHE A 5 -5.14 8.03 5.67
N LEU A 6 -6.10 7.12 5.71
CA LEU A 6 -6.00 5.90 6.50
C LEU A 6 -5.25 4.85 5.66
N LEU A 7 -4.25 4.21 6.24
CA LEU A 7 -3.60 3.07 5.62
C LEU A 7 -4.33 1.79 6.02
N LEU A 8 -4.73 1.01 5.02
CA LEU A 8 -5.40 -0.27 5.18
C LEU A 8 -4.46 -1.38 4.70
N GLN A 9 -4.37 -2.45 5.48
CA GLN A 9 -3.72 -3.68 5.05
C GLN A 9 -4.77 -4.75 4.80
N GLY A 10 -4.56 -5.55 3.77
CA GLY A 10 -5.51 -6.56 3.36
C GLY A 10 -4.96 -7.45 2.26
N LEU A 11 -5.71 -8.51 1.97
CA LEU A 11 -5.37 -9.46 0.92
C LEU A 11 -6.13 -9.10 -0.36
N TRP A 12 -5.41 -9.09 -1.48
CA TRP A 12 -6.02 -9.10 -2.80
C TRP A 12 -6.18 -10.55 -3.26
N THR A 13 -7.40 -10.93 -3.61
CA THR A 13 -7.72 -12.26 -4.15
C THR A 13 -8.30 -12.11 -5.55
N LYS A 14 -7.79 -12.93 -6.48
CA LYS A 14 -8.33 -13.01 -7.84
C LYS A 14 -9.23 -14.24 -7.92
N ALA A 15 -10.50 -14.03 -8.21
CA ALA A 15 -11.43 -15.11 -8.48
C ALA A 15 -11.18 -15.75 -9.85
N ASP A 16 -11.72 -16.96 -10.07
CA ASP A 16 -11.57 -17.71 -11.34
C ASP A 16 -12.13 -16.94 -12.56
N ASN A 17 -13.09 -16.05 -12.34
CA ASN A 17 -13.65 -15.16 -13.36
C ASN A 17 -12.76 -13.93 -13.66
N GLY A 18 -11.59 -13.83 -13.03
CA GLY A 18 -10.62 -12.76 -13.21
C GLY A 18 -10.87 -11.49 -12.39
N VAL A 19 -11.95 -11.43 -11.61
CA VAL A 19 -12.28 -10.26 -10.76
C VAL A 19 -11.40 -10.25 -9.51
N TRP A 20 -10.85 -9.09 -9.18
CA TRP A 20 -10.10 -8.86 -7.95
C TRP A 20 -11.02 -8.35 -6.84
N SER A 21 -10.88 -8.93 -5.64
CA SER A 21 -11.49 -8.43 -4.41
C SER A 21 -10.42 -8.13 -3.36
N PHE A 22 -10.67 -7.11 -2.54
CA PHE A 22 -9.83 -6.75 -1.41
C PHE A 22 -10.55 -7.08 -0.11
N GLU A 23 -9.86 -7.76 0.79
CA GLU A 23 -10.33 -8.05 2.15
C GLU A 23 -9.37 -7.44 3.17
N GLU A 24 -9.86 -6.49 3.98
CA GLU A 24 -9.09 -5.84 5.05
C GLU A 24 -8.77 -6.84 6.17
N ILE A 25 -7.55 -6.80 6.70
CA ILE A 25 -7.17 -7.57 7.90
C ILE A 25 -7.75 -6.84 9.12
N PRO A 26 -8.75 -7.42 9.84
CA PRO A 26 -9.52 -6.68 10.84
C PRO A 26 -8.71 -6.20 12.04
N ASP A 27 -7.67 -6.95 12.41
CA ASP A 27 -6.85 -6.71 13.61
C ASP A 27 -5.55 -5.93 13.32
N TYR A 28 -5.37 -5.43 12.09
CA TYR A 28 -4.21 -4.60 11.77
C TYR A 28 -4.35 -3.23 12.44
N GLN A 29 -3.32 -2.78 13.16
CA GLN A 29 -3.30 -1.43 13.71
C GLN A 29 -3.37 -0.40 12.58
N ARG A 30 -4.52 0.26 12.46
CA ARG A 30 -4.76 1.27 11.45
C ARG A 30 -3.84 2.46 11.66
N GLU A 31 -2.93 2.64 10.72
CA GLU A 31 -2.04 3.79 10.66
C GLU A 31 -2.63 4.90 9.80
N SER A 32 -2.18 6.14 10.02
CA SER A 32 -2.61 7.27 9.20
C SER A 32 -1.43 8.07 8.69
N LEU A 33 -1.57 8.59 7.47
CA LEU A 33 -0.53 9.34 6.79
C LEU A 33 -1.08 10.63 6.20
N ILE A 34 -0.37 11.74 6.43
CA ILE A 34 -0.65 12.99 5.73
C ILE A 34 0.14 13.00 4.43
N ILE A 35 -0.57 13.04 3.30
CA ILE A 35 0.03 13.14 1.97
C ILE A 35 -0.16 14.58 1.46
N ASN A 36 0.93 15.18 1.00
CA ASN A 36 0.96 16.51 0.39
C ASN A 36 1.09 16.38 -1.12
N ARG A 37 0.58 17.37 -1.86
CA ARG A 37 0.72 17.44 -3.32
C ARG A 37 2.18 17.53 -3.81
N THR A 38 3.08 17.93 -2.92
CA THR A 38 4.51 18.11 -3.17
C THR A 38 5.33 16.86 -2.82
N ASP A 39 4.72 15.83 -2.23
CA ASP A 39 5.43 14.57 -1.95
C ASP A 39 5.76 13.88 -3.28
N SER A 40 7.01 13.41 -3.42
CA SER A 40 7.40 12.59 -4.56
C SER A 40 6.80 11.20 -4.44
N PHE A 41 6.62 10.51 -5.58
CA PHE A 41 6.11 9.15 -5.59
C PHE A 41 7.01 8.20 -4.76
N GLU A 42 8.31 8.19 -5.02
CA GLU A 42 9.27 7.36 -4.26
C GLU A 42 9.26 7.68 -2.76
N GLY A 43 9.24 8.97 -2.40
CA GLY A 43 9.20 9.39 -1.00
C GLY A 43 7.88 9.03 -0.30
N LEU A 44 6.77 8.92 -1.04
CA LEU A 44 5.51 8.42 -0.51
C LEU A 44 5.56 6.90 -0.28
N ILE A 45 6.12 6.15 -1.24
CA ILE A 45 6.28 4.69 -1.13
C ILE A 45 7.15 4.32 0.07
N GLU A 46 8.30 4.97 0.24
CA GLU A 46 9.17 4.73 1.40
C GLU A 46 8.47 5.06 2.72
N ARG A 47 7.72 6.15 2.76
CA ARG A 47 6.99 6.55 3.98
C ARG A 47 5.90 5.56 4.35
N ILE A 48 5.11 5.09 3.37
CA ILE A 48 4.12 4.02 3.59
C ILE A 48 4.80 2.76 4.13
N ARG A 49 5.94 2.34 3.55
CA ARG A 49 6.69 1.17 4.02
C ARG A 49 7.16 1.30 5.45
N ILE A 50 7.73 2.45 5.82
CA ILE A 50 8.19 2.74 7.19
C ILE A 50 7.01 2.72 8.15
N THR A 51 5.93 3.44 7.84
CA THR A 51 4.73 3.51 8.67
C THR A 51 4.12 2.13 8.90
N LEU A 52 4.11 1.27 7.88
CA LEU A 52 3.55 -0.08 7.97
C LEU A 52 4.56 -1.14 8.44
N ASN A 53 5.79 -0.75 8.76
CA ASN A 53 6.90 -1.62 9.15
C ASN A 53 7.12 -2.81 8.18
N LEU A 54 7.05 -2.55 6.87
CA LEU A 54 7.13 -3.59 5.83
C LEU A 54 8.56 -4.02 5.45
N GLY A 55 9.58 -3.53 6.16
CA GLY A 55 10.99 -3.78 5.84
C GLY A 55 11.50 -3.02 4.61
N ILE A 56 12.72 -3.34 4.18
CA ILE A 56 13.33 -2.78 2.96
C ILE A 56 12.79 -3.56 1.76
N PHE A 57 12.29 -2.84 0.76
CA PHE A 57 11.91 -3.44 -0.51
C PHE A 57 13.16 -3.68 -1.33
N ASP A 58 13.55 -4.94 -1.47
CA ASP A 58 14.45 -5.34 -2.54
C ASP A 58 13.64 -5.33 -3.83
N ALA A 59 14.05 -4.50 -4.80
CA ALA A 59 13.34 -4.29 -6.07
C ALA A 59 13.36 -5.53 -7.02
N GLY A 60 13.69 -6.71 -6.50
CA GLY A 60 13.89 -7.94 -7.28
C GLY A 60 12.68 -8.86 -7.44
N GLY A 61 11.46 -8.46 -7.06
CA GLY A 61 10.37 -9.42 -6.93
C GLY A 61 8.93 -8.98 -7.24
N PHE A 62 8.68 -7.82 -7.85
CA PHE A 62 7.33 -7.44 -8.27
C PHE A 62 7.32 -6.98 -9.73
N ASP A 63 7.08 -7.94 -10.64
CA ASP A 63 6.88 -7.67 -12.06
C ASP A 63 5.43 -7.27 -12.32
N LEU A 64 5.22 -6.01 -12.71
CA LEU A 64 3.92 -5.45 -13.10
C LEU A 64 3.57 -5.70 -14.58
N SER A 65 4.36 -6.50 -15.32
CA SER A 65 4.19 -6.72 -16.76
C SER A 65 2.96 -7.55 -17.19
N THR A 66 2.07 -7.94 -16.27
CA THR A 66 0.87 -8.74 -16.60
C THR A 66 -0.46 -7.98 -16.45
N THR A 67 -0.47 -6.68 -16.79
CA THR A 67 -1.72 -5.93 -17.03
C THR A 67 -1.92 -5.68 -18.52
#